data_AF-A0A7J9GU20-F1
#
_entry.id   AF-A0A7J9GU20-F1
#
_cell.length_a   1.000
_cell.length_b   1.000
_cell.length_c   1.000
_cell.angle_alpha   90.00
_cell.angle_beta   90.00
_cell.angle_gamma   90.00
#
_symmetry.space_group_name_H-M   'P 1'
#
loop_
_entity.id
_entity.type
_entity.pdbx_description
1 polymer ?
#
loop_
_entity_poly.entity_id
_entity_poly.type
_entity_poly.pdbx_seq_one_letter_code
_entity_poly.pdbx_strand_id
1 'polypeptide(L)' 'MELFRNVLTDCSLVDVGFSRRWFTWEEENLPETNIRKRLDRGVANEEWMAMFPEVTIQ' A
#
# COMPACT_ATOMS: atom_id res chain seq x y z
N MET A 1 -11.35 -7.27 4.71
CA MET A 1 -10.30 -6.38 5.27
C MET A 1 -9.84 -6.77 6.66
N GLU A 2 -10.65 -7.45 7.48
CA GLU A 2 -10.25 -7.84 8.84
C GLU A 2 -9.06 -8.82 8.87
N LEU A 3 -9.15 -9.92 8.12
CA LEU A 3 -8.05 -10.90 8.00
C LEU A 3 -6.73 -10.24 7.57
N PHE A 4 -6.77 -9.32 6.61
CA PHE A 4 -5.58 -8.57 6.18
C PHE A 4 -4.97 -7.76 7.33
N ARG A 5 -5.80 -7.03 8.09
CA ARG A 5 -5.32 -6.25 9.24
C ARG A 5 -4.77 -7.14 10.36
N ASN A 6 -5.41 -8.28 10.60
CA ASN A 6 -4.96 -9.23 11.60
C ASN A 6 -3.57 -9.76 11.23
N VAL A 7 -3.35 -10.17 9.99
CA VAL A 7 -2.02 -10.60 9.51
C VAL A 7 -0.97 -9.50 9.67
N LEU A 8 -1.28 -8.24 9.33
CA LEU A 8 -0.33 -7.14 9.54
C LEU A 8 0.02 -6.96 11.02
N THR A 9 -0.95 -7.13 11.91
CA THR A 9 -0.76 -7.01 13.35
C THR A 9 0.06 -8.18 13.89
N ASP A 10 -0.30 -9.41 13.52
CA ASP A 10 0.36 -10.64 13.94
C ASP A 10 1.83 -10.71 13.48
N CYS A 11 2.15 -10.08 12.35
CA CYS A 11 3.50 -9.99 11.81
C CYS A 11 4.25 -8.69 12.16
N SER A 12 3.66 -7.79 12.98
CA SER A 12 4.23 -6.48 13.30
C SER A 12 4.63 -5.66 12.07
N LEU A 13 3.80 -5.69 11.03
CA LEU A 13 4.00 -4.97 9.78
C LEU A 13 3.21 -3.67 9.78
N VAL A 14 3.88 -2.59 9.40
CA VAL A 14 3.29 -1.26 9.22
C VAL A 14 3.26 -0.86 7.75
N ASP A 15 2.25 -0.08 7.37
CA ASP A 15 2.17 0.51 6.02
C ASP A 15 3.30 1.53 5.86
N VAL A 16 4.14 1.33 4.85
CA VAL A 16 5.29 2.20 4.55
C VAL A 16 4.83 3.57 4.00
N GLY A 17 3.57 3.68 3.57
CA GLY A 17 3.05 4.83 2.87
C GLY A 17 3.31 4.76 1.37
N PHE A 18 2.56 5.56 0.61
CA PHE A 18 2.72 5.68 -0.84
C PHE A 18 2.52 7.14 -1.22
N SER A 19 3.43 7.64 -2.06
CA SER A 19 3.61 9.08 -2.27
C SER A 19 3.02 9.60 -3.58
N ARG A 20 2.73 8.73 -4.56
CA ARG A 20 2.33 9.15 -5.91
C ARG A 20 0.85 8.93 -6.20
N ARG A 21 0.55 8.16 -7.25
CA ARG A 21 -0.82 7.88 -7.68
C ARG A 21 -1.62 7.27 -6.53
N TRP A 22 -2.79 7.84 -6.28
CA TRP A 22 -3.66 7.33 -5.23
C TRP A 22 -4.18 5.91 -5.52
N PHE A 23 -4.02 5.43 -6.76
CA PHE A 23 -4.44 4.12 -7.25
C PHE A 23 -3.24 3.33 -7.77
N THR A 24 -3.33 2.01 -7.63
CA THR A 24 -2.36 1.06 -8.18
C THR A 24 -3.00 0.16 -9.23
N TRP A 25 -4.33 0.25 -9.36
CA TRP A 25 -5.13 -0.50 -10.31
C TRP A 25 -6.22 0.40 -10.91
N GLU A 26 -6.49 0.20 -12.19
CA GLU A 26 -7.47 0.93 -12.97
C GLU A 26 -8.17 -0.05 -13.90
N GLU A 27 -9.50 0.03 -13.94
CA GLU A 27 -10.33 -0.68 -14.90
C GLU A 27 -11.12 0.33 -15.71
N GLU A 28 -11.09 0.10 -17.02
CA GLU A 28 -11.63 0.95 -18.08
C GLU A 28 -10.92 2.31 -18.25
N ASN A 29 -10.73 2.71 -19.51
CA ASN A 29 -9.94 3.89 -19.89
C ASN A 29 -10.79 5.10 -20.29
N LEU A 30 -12.12 5.01 -20.17
CA LEU A 30 -13.03 6.11 -20.47
C LEU A 30 -13.31 6.93 -19.20
N PRO A 31 -13.27 8.27 -19.23
CA PRO A 31 -13.50 9.10 -18.06
C PRO A 31 -14.81 8.81 -17.31
N GLU A 32 -15.85 8.39 -18.03
CA GLU A 32 -17.20 8.18 -17.51
C GLU A 32 -17.36 6.85 -16.76
N THR A 33 -16.51 5.86 -17.05
CA THR A 33 -16.60 4.50 -16.50
C THR A 33 -15.35 4.07 -15.73
N ASN A 34 -14.35 4.95 -15.66
CA ASN A 34 -13.07 4.67 -15.02
C ASN A 34 -13.22 4.34 -13.53
N ILE A 35 -12.80 3.14 -13.15
CA ILE A 35 -12.73 2.71 -11.76
C ILE A 35 -11.26 2.57 -11.36
N ARG A 36 -10.84 3.40 -10.41
CA ARG A 36 -9.50 3.35 -9.82
C ARG A 36 -9.55 2.79 -8.41
N LYS A 37 -8.68 1.82 -8.13
CA LYS A 37 -8.54 1.16 -6.83
C LYS A 37 -7.08 1.17 -6.38
N ARG A 38 -6.89 1.12 -5.07
CA ARG A 38 -5.58 0.89 -4.46
C ARG A 38 -5.55 -0.52 -3.89
N LEU A 39 -5.00 -1.43 -4.68
CA LEU A 39 -4.93 -2.85 -4.34
C LEU A 39 -3.58 -3.21 -3.72
N ASP A 40 -2.53 -2.50 -4.11
CA ASP A 40 -1.17 -2.76 -3.68
C ASP A 40 -0.81 -1.85 -2.49
N ARG A 41 -0.20 -2.47 -1.47
CA ARG A 41 0.35 -1.79 -0.30
C ARG A 41 1.69 -2.43 0.02
N GLY A 42 2.74 -1.61 0.13
CA GLY A 42 3.98 -2.10 0.73
C GLY A 42 3.95 -1.91 2.23
N VAL A 43 4.37 -2.95 2.92
CA VAL A 43 4.42 -3.02 4.37
C VAL A 43 5.81 -3.49 4.80
N ALA A 44 6.27 -3.03 5.95
CA ALA A 44 7.57 -3.40 6.49
C ALA A 44 7.49 -3.47 8.02
N ASN A 45 8.41 -4.19 8.65
CA ASN A 45 8.57 -4.16 10.09
C ASN A 45 9.44 -2.97 10.52
N GLU A 46 9.49 -2.69 11.82
CA GLU A 46 10.25 -1.57 12.37
C GLU A 46 11.75 -1.65 12.08
N GLU A 47 12.34 -2.85 12.16
CA GLU A 47 13.76 -3.07 11.88
C GLU A 47 14.13 -2.65 10.46
N TRP A 48 13.32 -3.05 9.47
CA TRP A 48 13.54 -2.69 8.08
C TRP A 48 13.34 -1.19 7.85
N MET A 49 12.32 -0.57 8.46
CA MET A 49 12.13 0.88 8.39
C MET A 49 13.31 1.66 9.01
N ALA A 50 13.91 1.14 10.08
CA ALA A 50 15.11 1.72 10.68
C ALA A 50 16.33 1.63 9.74
N MET A 51 16.46 0.56 8.96
CA MET A 51 17.52 0.40 7.96
C MET A 51 17.33 1.33 6.75
N PHE A 52 16.09 1.66 6.40
CA PHE A 52 15.75 2.45 5.21
C PHE A 52 14.81 3.61 5.53
N PRO A 53 15.25 4.64 6.26
CA PRO A 53 14.38 5.72 6.74
C PRO A 53 13.83 6.62 5.62
N GLU A 54 14.47 6.61 4.44
CA GLU A 54 14.07 7.41 3.27
C GLU A 54 13.25 6.61 2.25
N VAL A 55 12.84 5.39 2.57
CA VAL A 55 12.02 4.56 1.68
C VAL A 55 10.74 5.29 1.31
N THR A 56 10.38 5.23 0.02
CA THR A 56 9.08 5.68 -0.46
C THR A 56 8.53 4.68 -1.47
N ILE A 57 7.23 4.44 -1.43
CA ILE A 57 6.53 3.65 -2.45
C ILE A 57 5.85 4.61 -3.44
N GLN A 58 5.95 4.27 -4.72
CA GLN A 58 5.63 5.13 -5.87
C GLN A 58 4.64 4.49 -6.83
#